data_AF-A0A9X5CAX7-F1
#
_entry.id   AF-A0A9X5CAX7-F1
#
_cell.length_a   1.000
_cell.length_b   1.000
_cell.length_c   1.000
_cell.angle_alpha   90.00
_cell.angle_beta   90.00
_cell.angle_gamma   90.00
#
_symmetry.space_group_name_H-M   'P 1'
#
loop_
_entity.id
_entity.type
_entity.pdbx_description
1 polymer ?
#
loop_
_entity_poly.entity_id
_entity_poly.type
_entity_poly.pdbx_seq_one_letter_code
_entity_poly.pdbx_strand_id
1 'polypeptide(L)'
;MQYIGSELQDRMDLLGIDISTLSNMAFLDETVISNIINDKFAFEEIDEFDLSLICNALHCDTQYFVNGEVRKKDLLISTMNSGKDTIKSKNVKAKIQDFMNDYAFICEVLSEKA
;
A
#
# COMPACT_ATOMS: atom_id res chain seq x y z
N MET A 1 2.70 18.86 8.84
CA MET A 1 2.36 18.34 7.50
C MET A 1 3.21 17.13 7.29
N GLN A 2 2.56 15.97 7.28
CA GLN A 2 3.24 14.72 7.00
C GLN A 2 3.18 14.48 5.49
N TYR A 3 4.31 14.19 4.87
CA TYR A 3 4.36 13.80 3.48
C TYR A 3 4.64 12.30 3.38
N ILE A 4 4.11 11.67 2.32
CA ILE A 4 4.20 10.23 2.11
C ILE A 4 4.81 9.86 0.77
N GLY A 5 5.37 10.83 0.04
CA GLY A 5 5.81 10.63 -1.33
C GLY A 5 6.92 9.60 -1.45
N SER A 6 7.89 9.63 -0.54
CA SER A 6 8.99 8.66 -0.50
C SER A 6 8.49 7.24 -0.18
N GLU A 7 7.56 7.14 0.76
CA GLU A 7 6.95 5.90 1.21
C GLU A 7 6.08 5.25 0.13
N LEU A 8 5.39 6.07 -0.66
CA LEU A 8 4.60 5.66 -1.82
C LEU A 8 5.52 5.15 -2.94
N GLN A 9 6.57 5.91 -3.29
CA GLN A 9 7.54 5.51 -4.31
C GLN A 9 8.24 4.19 -3.94
N ASP A 10 8.69 4.04 -2.69
CA ASP A 10 9.32 2.81 -2.21
C ASP A 10 8.38 1.60 -2.34
N ARG A 11 7.09 1.77 -2.05
CA ARG A 11 6.10 0.69 -2.18
C ARG A 11 5.88 0.30 -3.64
N MET A 12 5.79 1.29 -4.52
CA MET A 12 5.69 1.08 -5.96
C MET A 12 6.91 0.32 -6.50
N ASP A 13 8.12 0.74 -6.11
CA ASP A 13 9.38 0.09 -6.49
C ASP A 13 9.48 -1.34 -5.97
N LEU A 14 8.98 -1.60 -4.75
CA LEU A 14 8.92 -2.95 -4.20
C LEU A 14 8.07 -3.88 -5.07
N LEU A 15 6.93 -3.40 -5.58
CA LEU A 15 6.01 -4.14 -6.43
C LEU A 15 6.41 -4.13 -7.91
N GLY A 16 7.35 -3.27 -8.31
CA GLY A 16 7.74 -3.07 -9.71
C GLY A 16 6.65 -2.38 -10.53
N ILE A 17 5.91 -1.47 -9.90
CA ILE A 17 4.79 -0.72 -10.47
C ILE A 17 5.29 0.71 -10.75
N ASP A 18 5.07 1.23 -11.96
CA ASP A 18 5.33 2.64 -12.28
C ASP A 18 4.07 3.51 -12.11
N ILE A 19 4.23 4.82 -12.25
CA ILE A 19 3.13 5.79 -12.09
C ILE A 19 1.98 5.48 -13.04
N SER A 20 2.27 5.14 -14.29
CA SER A 20 1.23 4.84 -15.29
C SER A 20 0.44 3.59 -14.93
N THR A 21 1.13 2.55 -14.44
CA THR A 21 0.48 1.32 -13.98
C THR A 21 -0.40 1.58 -12.75
N LEU A 22 0.10 2.33 -11.76
CA LEU A 22 -0.69 2.68 -10.58
C LEU A 22 -1.90 3.55 -10.93
N SER A 23 -1.72 4.54 -11.82
CA SER A 23 -2.79 5.38 -12.35
C SER A 23 -3.92 4.55 -12.95
N ASN A 24 -3.58 3.58 -13.80
CA ASN A 24 -4.55 2.69 -14.41
C ASN A 24 -5.23 1.76 -13.38
N MET A 25 -4.50 1.26 -12.38
CA MET A 25 -5.04 0.36 -11.35
C MET A 25 -5.97 1.09 -10.37
N ALA A 26 -5.61 2.30 -9.97
CA ALA A 26 -6.34 3.12 -9.02
C ALA A 26 -7.38 4.03 -9.68
N PHE A 27 -7.47 4.07 -11.01
CA PHE A 27 -8.33 4.98 -11.77
C PHE A 27 -8.10 6.48 -11.46
N LEU A 28 -6.84 6.85 -11.21
CA LEU A 28 -6.42 8.22 -10.88
C LEU A 28 -5.58 8.81 -11.99
N ASP A 29 -5.62 10.13 -12.18
CA ASP A 29 -4.70 10.81 -13.09
C ASP A 29 -3.25 10.67 -12.61
N GLU A 30 -2.32 10.39 -13.54
CA GLU A 30 -0.88 10.29 -13.23
C GLU A 30 -0.33 11.55 -12.53
N THR A 31 -0.95 12.70 -12.79
CA THR A 31 -0.58 13.98 -12.16
C THR A 31 -0.88 13.99 -10.66
N VAL A 32 -1.95 13.33 -10.22
CA VAL A 32 -2.30 13.20 -8.78
C VAL A 32 -1.22 12.39 -8.09
N ILE A 33 -0.91 11.20 -8.61
CA ILE A 33 0.14 10.32 -8.06
C ILE A 33 1.49 11.03 -8.06
N SER A 34 1.85 11.69 -9.16
CA SER A 34 3.10 12.45 -9.27
C SER A 34 3.16 13.60 -8.25
N ASN A 35 2.05 14.29 -8.00
CA ASN A 35 2.01 15.36 -7.01
C ASN A 35 2.18 14.82 -5.58
N ILE A 36 1.64 13.64 -5.26
CA ILE A 36 1.86 12.98 -3.96
C ILE A 36 3.33 12.58 -3.80
N ILE A 37 3.93 11.94 -4.82
CA ILE A 37 5.33 11.49 -4.79
C ILE A 37 6.30 12.67 -4.63
N ASN A 38 5.98 13.81 -5.24
CA ASN A 38 6.79 15.03 -5.18
C ASN A 38 6.43 15.94 -4.00
N ASP A 39 5.75 15.42 -2.98
CA ASP A 39 5.39 16.12 -1.74
C ASP A 39 4.65 17.45 -1.98
N LYS A 40 3.84 17.53 -3.04
CA LYS A 40 3.00 18.71 -3.33
C LYS A 40 1.70 18.70 -2.53
N PHE A 41 1.29 17.54 -2.04
CA PHE A 41 0.15 17.37 -1.14
C PHE A 41 0.64 16.75 0.15
N ALA A 42 0.30 17.36 1.29
CA ALA A 42 0.43 16.70 2.58
C ALA A 42 -0.57 15.54 2.67
N PHE A 43 -0.28 14.55 3.51
CA PHE A 43 -1.11 13.37 3.72
C PHE A 43 -2.56 13.73 4.02
N GLU A 44 -2.78 14.78 4.82
CA GLU A 44 -4.11 15.25 5.22
C GLU A 44 -4.86 15.99 4.10
N GLU A 45 -4.18 16.36 3.01
CA GLU A 45 -4.74 17.04 1.85
C GLU A 45 -5.08 16.06 0.71
N ILE A 46 -4.66 14.81 0.81
CA ILE A 46 -5.00 13.75 -0.15
C ILE A 46 -6.43 13.30 0.13
N ASP A 47 -7.25 13.23 -0.92
CA ASP A 47 -8.62 12.73 -0.80
C ASP A 47 -8.63 11.29 -0.25
N GLU A 48 -9.49 11.03 0.73
CA GLU A 48 -9.57 9.74 1.43
C GLU A 48 -9.93 8.59 0.47
N PHE A 49 -10.81 8.85 -0.50
CA PHE A 49 -11.21 7.86 -1.49
C PHE A 49 -10.06 7.56 -2.45
N ASP A 50 -9.37 8.57 -2.96
CA ASP A 50 -8.18 8.39 -3.81
C ASP A 50 -7.09 7.59 -3.08
N LEU A 51 -6.84 7.91 -1.80
CA LEU A 51 -5.89 7.19 -0.97
C LEU A 51 -6.31 5.71 -0.78
N SER A 52 -7.60 5.43 -0.61
CA SER A 52 -8.10 4.06 -0.51
C SER A 52 -7.88 3.27 -1.81
N LEU A 53 -8.04 3.90 -2.97
CA LEU A 53 -7.79 3.25 -4.27
C LEU A 53 -6.31 2.94 -4.47
N ILE A 54 -5.43 3.87 -4.10
CA ILE A 54 -3.98 3.65 -4.10
C ILE A 54 -3.61 2.48 -3.18
N CYS A 55 -4.14 2.47 -1.96
CA CYS A 55 -3.92 1.42 -0.97
C CYS A 55 -4.35 0.04 -1.50
N ASN A 56 -5.53 -0.05 -2.11
CA ASN A 56 -6.02 -1.27 -2.73
C ASN A 56 -5.13 -1.74 -3.88
N ALA A 57 -4.68 -0.83 -4.75
CA ALA A 57 -3.78 -1.15 -5.85
C ALA A 57 -2.38 -1.62 -5.37
N LEU A 58 -1.93 -1.13 -4.21
CA LEU A 58 -0.61 -1.42 -3.64
C LEU A 58 -0.63 -2.45 -2.51
N HIS A 59 -1.78 -3.08 -2.25
CA HIS A 59 -1.94 -4.15 -1.26
C HIS A 59 -1.51 -3.73 0.15
N CYS A 60 -1.88 -2.52 0.57
CA CYS A 60 -1.55 -1.97 1.88
C CYS A 60 -2.71 -1.15 2.45
N ASP A 61 -2.61 -0.76 3.73
CA ASP A 61 -3.53 0.18 4.37
C ASP A 61 -2.91 1.58 4.46
N THR A 62 -3.72 2.62 4.64
CA THR A 62 -3.30 4.02 4.81
C THR A 62 -2.23 4.20 5.90
N GLN A 63 -2.32 3.45 6.99
CA GLN A 63 -1.35 3.48 8.09
C GLN A 63 0.05 3.05 7.66
N TYR A 64 0.19 2.28 6.59
CA TYR A 64 1.49 1.90 6.03
C TYR A 64 2.36 3.12 5.78
N PHE A 65 1.78 4.18 5.22
CA PHE A 65 2.51 5.38 4.83
C PHE A 65 2.95 6.23 6.01
N VAL A 66 2.17 6.25 7.08
CA VAL A 66 2.39 7.16 8.21
C VAL A 66 2.98 6.50 9.46
N ASN A 67 2.92 5.17 9.56
CA ASN A 67 3.33 4.43 10.74
C ASN A 67 4.44 3.41 10.44
N GLY A 68 5.67 3.71 10.89
CA GLY A 68 6.82 2.84 10.70
C GLY A 68 6.71 1.46 11.35
N GLU A 69 5.96 1.33 12.45
CA GLU A 69 5.76 0.03 13.10
C GLU A 69 4.80 -0.88 12.33
N VAL A 70 3.79 -0.31 11.66
CA VAL A 70 2.91 -1.03 10.73
C VAL A 70 3.73 -1.52 9.54
N ARG A 71 4.55 -0.64 8.96
CA ARG A 71 5.41 -0.97 7.83
C ARG A 71 6.43 -2.06 8.14
N LYS A 72 7.04 -2.07 9.32
CA LYS A 72 7.99 -3.12 9.73
C LYS A 72 7.35 -4.52 9.79
N LYS A 73 6.02 -4.59 9.97
CA LYS A 73 5.24 -5.84 10.01
C LYS A 73 4.70 -6.25 8.64
N ASP A 74 4.80 -5.37 7.64
CA ASP A 74 4.36 -5.66 6.27
C ASP A 74 5.07 -6.89 5.72
N LEU A 75 4.35 -7.81 5.08
CA LEU A 75 4.92 -9.09 4.67
C LEU A 75 5.93 -8.95 3.52
N LEU A 76 5.82 -7.90 2.69
CA LEU A 76 6.79 -7.62 1.64
C LEU A 76 8.13 -7.15 2.21
N ILE A 77 8.12 -6.58 3.41
CA ILE A 77 9.32 -6.02 4.07
C ILE A 77 9.86 -6.98 5.15
N SER A 78 8.99 -7.57 5.95
CA SER A 78 9.32 -8.36 7.15
C SER A 78 9.80 -9.78 6.87
N THR A 79 9.54 -10.30 5.66
CA THR A 79 10.07 -11.61 5.27
C THR A 79 11.58 -11.46 5.02
N MET A 80 12.36 -11.76 6.06
CA MET A 80 13.83 -11.68 6.14
C MET A 80 14.56 -12.52 5.07
N ASN A 81 14.38 -12.22 3.78
CA ASN A 81 15.15 -12.69 2.63
C ASN A 81 15.76 -14.10 2.80
N SER A 82 14.95 -15.14 3.08
CA SER A 82 15.41 -16.53 3.09
C SER A 82 15.73 -17.06 1.67
N GLY A 83 16.10 -16.16 0.74
CA GLY A 83 16.34 -16.38 -0.69
C GLY A 83 16.26 -15.06 -1.49
N LYS A 84 16.64 -15.08 -2.77
CA LYS A 84 16.47 -13.93 -3.68
C LYS A 84 14.98 -13.69 -3.93
N ASP A 85 14.45 -12.59 -3.40
CA ASP A 85 13.09 -12.17 -3.73
C ASP A 85 12.98 -11.79 -5.20
N THR A 86 12.06 -12.45 -5.89
CA THR A 86 11.71 -12.15 -7.28
C THR A 86 10.42 -11.33 -7.29
N ILE A 87 10.16 -10.58 -8.36
CA ILE A 87 8.88 -9.86 -8.54
C ILE A 87 7.69 -10.82 -8.33
N LYS A 88 7.83 -12.07 -8.80
CA LYS A 88 6.83 -13.11 -8.60
C LYS A 88 6.61 -13.48 -7.13
N SER A 89 7.67 -13.62 -6.32
CA SER A 89 7.52 -13.93 -4.88
C SER A 89 6.87 -12.78 -4.13
N LYS A 90 7.22 -11.53 -4.46
CA LYS A 90 6.60 -10.34 -3.87
C LYS A 90 5.10 -10.25 -4.19
N ASN A 91 4.70 -10.48 -5.44
CA ASN A 91 3.29 -10.50 -5.82
C ASN A 91 2.48 -11.59 -5.11
N VAL A 92 3.09 -12.75 -4.85
CA VAL A 92 2.43 -13.81 -4.05
C VAL A 92 2.29 -13.39 -2.59
N LYS A 93 3.32 -12.78 -2.00
CA LYS A 93 3.26 -12.26 -0.62
C LYS A 93 2.19 -11.18 -0.46
N ALA A 94 2.05 -10.28 -1.44
CA ALA A 94 1.02 -9.24 -1.45
C ALA A 94 -0.39 -9.87 -1.39
N LYS A 95 -0.66 -10.88 -2.23
CA LYS A 95 -1.95 -11.61 -2.21
C LYS A 95 -2.23 -12.34 -0.90
N ILE A 96 -1.18 -12.90 -0.27
CA ILE A 96 -1.33 -13.52 1.06
C ILE A 96 -1.69 -12.45 2.09
N GLN A 97 -1.08 -11.27 2.00
CA GLN A 97 -1.38 -10.16 2.89
C GLN A 97 -2.82 -9.66 2.72
N ASP A 98 -3.31 -9.52 1.48
CA ASP A 98 -4.72 -9.19 1.22
C ASP A 98 -5.65 -10.21 1.88
N PHE A 99 -5.39 -11.51 1.68
CA PHE A 99 -6.20 -12.57 2.27
C PHE A 99 -6.21 -12.52 3.80
N MET A 100 -5.07 -12.22 4.43
CA MET A 100 -5.00 -12.07 5.88
C MET A 100 -5.81 -10.88 6.38
N ASN A 101 -5.78 -9.75 5.67
CA ASN A 101 -6.57 -8.57 6.01
C ASN A 101 -8.07 -8.85 5.87
N ASP A 102 -8.49 -9.47 4.75
CA ASP A 102 -9.88 -9.85 4.51
C ASP A 102 -10.39 -10.81 5.59
N TYR A 103 -9.59 -11.81 5.96
CA TYR A 103 -9.94 -12.76 7.00
C TYR A 103 -10.09 -12.10 8.37
N ALA A 104 -9.17 -11.19 8.73
CA ALA A 104 -9.24 -10.45 9.97
C ALA A 104 -10.53 -9.61 10.05
N PHE A 105 -10.87 -8.91 8.97
CA PHE A 105 -12.13 -8.15 8.88
C PHE A 105 -13.37 -9.03 9.06
N ILE A 106 -13.42 -10.20 8.38
CA ILE A 106 -14.54 -11.15 8.56
C ILE A 106 -14.65 -11.60 10.02
N CYS A 107 -13.53 -11.91 10.67
CA CYS A 107 -13.51 -12.30 12.08
C CYS A 107 -14.00 -11.18 13.01
N GLU A 108 -13.63 -9.93 12.75
CA GLU A 108 -14.14 -8.76 13.51
C GLU A 108 -15.65 -8.64 13.38
N VAL A 109 -16.19 -8.64 12.16
CA VAL A 109 -17.64 -8.55 11.91
C VAL A 109 -18.41 -9.70 12.55
N LEU A 110 -17.86 -10.92 12.52
CA LEU A 110 -18.47 -12.07 13.18
C LEU A 110 -18.44 -11.96 14.71
N SER A 111 -17.43 -11.29 15.27
CA SER A 111 -17.28 -11.08 16.71
C SER A 111 -18.17 -9.96 17.25
N GLU A 112 -18.58 -9.00 16.41
CA GLU A 112 -19.53 -7.94 16.77
C GLU A 112 -20.98 -8.42 16.97
N LYS A 113 -21.28 -9.68 16.66
CA LYS A 113 -22.62 -10.30 16.80
C LYS A 113 -22.73 -11.38 17.90
N ALA A 114 -21.81 -11.39 18.88
CA ALA A 114 -21.87 -12.29 20.04
C ALA A 114 -22.27 -11.56 21.33
#